data_AF-A0A535GPS1-F1
#
_entry.id   AF-A0A535GPS1-F1
#
_cell.length_a   1.000
_cell.length_b   1.000
_cell.length_c   1.000
_cell.angle_alpha   90.00
_cell.angle_beta   90.00
_cell.angle_gamma   90.00
#
_symmetry.space_group_name_H-M   'P 1'
#
loop_
_entity.id
_entity.type
_entity.pdbx_description
1 polymer ?
#
loop_
_entity_poly.entity_id
_entity_poly.type
_entity_poly.pdbx_seq_one_letter_code
_entity_poly.pdbx_strand_id
1 'polypeptide(L)' 'MRRWAWWTLIAAAAALFWWGWFVLGFLGEPSAVDRVRVALIMIGGGSVAVAIGCSAAATWMLLARRT' A
#
# COMPACT_ATOMS: atom_id res chain seq x y z
N MET A 1 4.04 -17.68 16.28
CA MET A 1 4.45 -16.64 15.30
C MET A 1 5.35 -15.59 15.94
N ARG A 2 6.46 -15.18 15.29
CA ARG A 2 7.38 -14.14 15.80
C ARG A 2 6.74 -12.76 15.74
N ARG A 3 6.78 -11.99 16.84
CA ARG A 3 6.10 -10.67 16.97
C ARG A 3 6.54 -9.66 15.90
N TRP A 4 7.77 -9.76 15.41
CA TRP A 4 8.28 -8.87 14.37
C TRP A 4 7.53 -8.95 13.03
N ALA A 5 7.00 -10.12 12.65
CA ALA A 5 6.43 -10.30 11.31
C ALA A 5 5.21 -9.40 11.04
N TRP A 6 4.26 -9.31 11.97
CA TRP A 6 3.08 -8.46 11.79
C TRP A 6 3.41 -6.98 11.95
N TRP A 7 4.38 -6.61 12.80
CA TRP A 7 4.89 -5.24 12.87
C TRP A 7 5.52 -4.79 11.56
N THR A 8 6.34 -5.63 10.93
CA THR A 8 6.91 -5.35 9.60
C THR A 8 5.82 -5.16 8.55
N LEU A 9 4.78 -5.99 8.56
CA LEU A 9 3.66 -5.85 7.63
C LEU A 9 2.88 -4.56 7.83
N ILE A 10 2.61 -4.15 9.08
CA ILE A 10 1.96 -2.87 9.38
C ILE A 10 2.83 -1.69 8.90
N ALA A 11 4.13 -1.72 9.18
CA ALA A 11 5.05 -0.68 8.76
C ALA A 11 5.14 -0.58 7.23
N ALA A 12 5.25 -1.72 6.54
CA ALA A 12 5.25 -1.77 5.08
C ALA A 12 3.93 -1.28 4.47
N ALA A 13 2.78 -1.65 5.07
CA ALA A 13 1.48 -1.16 4.66
C ALA A 13 1.38 0.36 4.76
N ALA A 14 1.77 0.93 5.90
CA ALA A 14 1.73 2.37 6.10
C ALA A 14 2.62 3.11 5.08
N ALA A 15 3.84 2.62 4.85
CA ALA A 15 4.76 3.21 3.88
C ALA A 15 4.23 3.14 2.45
N LEU A 16 3.72 1.98 2.01
CA LEU A 16 3.17 1.80 0.67
C LEU A 16 1.88 2.58 0.45
N PHE A 17 1.03 2.70 1.47
CA PHE A 17 -0.18 3.52 1.38
C PHE A 17 0.19 4.99 1.18
N TRP A 18 1.12 5.50 2.00
CA TRP A 18 1.60 6.88 1.87
C TRP A 18 2.25 7.13 0.50
N TRP A 19 3.12 6.23 0.06
CA TRP A 19 3.75 6.31 -1.25
C TRP A 19 2.73 6.29 -2.39
N GLY A 20 1.78 5.35 -2.34
CA GLY A 20 0.72 5.24 -3.33
C GLY A 20 -0.13 6.50 -3.41
N TRP A 21 -0.51 7.06 -2.27
CA TRP A 21 -1.23 8.33 -2.19
C TRP A 21 -0.44 9.50 -2.81
N PHE A 22 0.85 9.61 -2.48
CA PHE A 22 1.74 10.62 -3.05
C PHE A 22 1.83 10.50 -4.58
N VAL A 23 2.03 9.30 -5.12
CA VAL A 23 2.08 9.07 -6.58
C VAL A 23 0.77 9.42 -7.26
N LEU A 24 -0.37 9.04 -6.67
CA LEU A 24 -1.69 9.38 -7.22
C LEU A 24 -1.98 10.88 -7.18
N GLY A 25 -1.32 11.64 -6.30
CA GLY A 25 -1.40 13.10 -6.27
C GLY A 25 -0.99 13.77 -7.59
N PHE A 26 -0.04 13.17 -8.33
CA PHE A 26 0.40 13.67 -9.63
C PHE A 26 -0.69 13.59 -10.72
N LEU A 27 -1.80 12.87 -10.50
CA LEU A 27 -2.90 12.81 -11.47
C LEU A 27 -3.59 14.16 -11.69
N GLY A 28 -3.41 15.12 -10.77
CA GLY A 28 -3.91 16.49 -10.93
C GLY A 28 -2.99 17.40 -11.74
N GLU A 29 -1.78 16.95 -12.09
CA GLU A 29 -0.82 17.79 -12.80
C GLU A 29 -1.07 17.80 -14.32
N PRO A 30 -0.79 18.92 -15.01
CA PRO A 30 -0.91 19.00 -16.48
C PRO A 30 -0.04 17.99 -17.23
N SER A 31 1.03 17.48 -16.59
CA SER A 31 1.96 16.48 -17.12
C SER A 31 1.37 15.07 -17.16
N ALA A 32 0.27 14.80 -16.46
CA ALA A 32 -0.34 13.47 -16.31
C ALA A 32 -1.23 13.08 -17.50
N VAL A 33 -0.66 13.05 -18.70
CA VAL A 33 -1.35 12.72 -19.95
C VAL A 33 -1.05 11.29 -20.42
N ASP A 34 -1.98 10.71 -21.17
CA ASP A 34 -1.85 9.41 -21.86
C ASP A 34 -1.21 8.30 -20.99
N ARG A 35 -0.04 7.81 -21.42
CA ARG A 35 0.69 6.72 -20.78
C ARG A 35 1.23 7.09 -19.41
N VAL A 36 1.52 8.37 -19.17
CA VAL A 36 1.95 8.85 -17.84
C VAL A 36 0.81 8.68 -16.85
N ARG A 37 -0.42 9.04 -17.24
CA ARG A 37 -1.60 8.85 -16.38
C ARG A 37 -1.82 7.38 -16.02
N VAL A 38 -1.68 6.48 -17.01
CA VAL A 38 -1.79 5.03 -16.79
C VAL A 38 -0.69 4.54 -15.84
N ALA A 39 0.55 5.00 -16.02
CA ALA A 39 1.66 4.65 -15.13
C ALA A 39 1.42 5.11 -13.69
N LEU A 40 0.95 6.34 -13.49
CA LEU A 40 0.61 6.87 -12.16
C LEU A 40 -0.48 6.04 -11.47
N ILE A 41 -1.53 5.65 -12.20
CA ILE A 41 -2.60 4.79 -11.67
C ILE A 41 -2.04 3.41 -11.30
N MET A 42 -1.25 2.79 -12.18
CA MET A 42 -0.70 1.45 -11.93
C MET A 42 0.27 1.43 -10.76
N ILE A 43 1.18 2.41 -10.68
CA ILE A 43 2.19 2.50 -9.62
C ILE A 43 1.52 2.90 -8.30
N GLY A 44 0.75 3.98 -8.31
CA GLY A 44 0.12 4.52 -7.11
C GLY A 44 -1.00 3.60 -6.59
N GLY A 45 -1.91 3.21 -7.46
CA GLY A 45 -3.00 2.27 -7.14
C GLY A 45 -2.49 0.89 -6.75
N GLY A 46 -1.47 0.37 -7.44
CA GLY A 46 -0.81 -0.89 -7.07
C GLY A 46 -0.18 -0.82 -5.68
N SER A 47 0.49 0.29 -5.34
CA SER A 47 1.07 0.50 -4.01
C SER A 47 -0.01 0.49 -2.92
N VAL A 48 -1.14 1.18 -3.13
CA VAL A 48 -2.28 1.16 -2.20
C VAL A 48 -2.88 -0.24 -2.08
N ALA A 49 -3.04 -0.97 -3.18
CA ALA A 49 -3.58 -2.34 -3.15
C ALA A 49 -2.69 -3.28 -2.32
N VAL A 50 -1.37 -3.22 -2.48
CA VAL A 50 -0.43 -4.01 -1.68
C VAL A 50 -0.49 -3.59 -0.20
N ALA A 51 -0.60 -2.30 0.09
CA ALA A 51 -0.74 -1.82 1.47
C ALA A 51 -1.98 -2.41 2.17
N ILE A 52 -3.11 -2.50 1.48
CA ILE A 52 -4.32 -3.15 1.97
C ILE A 52 -4.07 -4.64 2.23
N GLY A 53 -3.41 -5.34 1.29
CA GLY A 53 -3.04 -6.75 1.46
C GLY A 53 -2.14 -7.00 2.68
N CYS A 54 -1.12 -6.17 2.88
CA CYS A 54 -0.25 -6.22 4.06
C CYS A 54 -1.03 -5.99 5.36
N SER A 55 -1.96 -5.03 5.37
CA SER A 55 -2.81 -4.73 6.52
C SER A 55 -3.75 -5.91 6.87
N ALA A 56 -4.37 -6.52 5.86
CA ALA A 56 -5.20 -7.70 6.02
C ALA A 56 -4.39 -8.89 6.59
N ALA A 57 -3.19 -9.14 6.04
CA ALA A 57 -2.31 -10.20 6.53
C ALA A 57 -1.86 -9.97 7.98
N ALA A 58 -1.46 -8.74 8.33
CA ALA A 58 -1.10 -8.39 9.70
C ALA A 58 -2.27 -8.59 10.67
N THR A 59 -3.47 -8.18 10.28
CA THR A 59 -4.70 -8.34 11.06
C THR A 59 -5.01 -9.81 11.31
N TRP A 60 -4.95 -10.63 10.25
CA TRP A 60 -5.11 -12.08 10.37
C TRP A 60 -4.10 -12.69 11.34
N MET A 61 -2.83 -12.32 11.24
CA MET A 61 -1.78 -12.80 12.16
C MET A 61 -1.99 -12.36 13.61
N LEU A 62 -2.64 -11.21 13.85
CA LEU A 62 -2.99 -10.76 15.20
C LEU A 62 -4.18 -11.54 15.76
N LEU A 63 -5.18 -11.83 14.93
CA LEU A 63 -6.37 -12.61 15.31
C LEU A 63 -6.04 -14.08 15.55
N ALA A 64 -5.27 -14.71 14.67
CA ALA A 64 -4.83 -16.11 14.78
C ALA A 64 -3.92 -16.38 16.00
N ARG A 65 -3.43 -15.35 16.68
CA ARG A 65 -2.73 -15.48 17.97
C ARG A 65 -3.67 -15.55 19.17
N ARG A 66 -4.92 -15.14 19.01
CA ARG A 66 -5.93 -15.05 20.09
C ARG A 66 -6.86 -16.27 20.16
N THR A 67 -6.86 -17.10 19.12
CA THR A 67 -7.57 -18.39 19.02
C THR A 67 -6.63 -19.55 19.30
#